data_AF-A0A2E5D502-F1
#
_entry.id   AF-A0A2E5D502-F1
#
_cell.length_a   1.000
_cell.length_b   1.000
_cell.length_c   1.000
_cell.angle_alpha   90.00
_cell.angle_beta   90.00
_cell.angle_gamma   90.00
#
_symmetry.space_group_name_H-M   'P 1'
#
loop_
_entity.id
_entity.type
_entity.pdbx_description
1 polymer ?
#
loop_
_entity_poly.entity_id
_entity_poly.type
_entity_poly.pdbx_seq_one_letter_code
_entity_poly.pdbx_strand_id
1 'polypeptide(L)'
;MLVREGLARAFGLARARRVGVNREEYRDRLGDEELAAASRRVGVWKLTDWETLPEERRVERAREEEERLQALPLERASVNPNTASKFELMRLPGVGEVLAMRIIETREEWTYEAPMDLLRVVGIGKRTAEKISPYLVFGEKKR
;
A
#
# COMPACT_ATOMS: atom_id res chain seq x y z
N MET A 1 19.77 -30.55 -4.63
CA MET A 1 18.75 -29.58 -5.11
C MET A 1 18.76 -28.46 -4.11
N LEU A 2 18.92 -27.22 -4.55
CA LEU A 2 19.16 -26.07 -3.66
C LEU A 2 18.07 -25.89 -2.58
N VAL A 3 16.82 -26.24 -2.91
CA VAL A 3 15.67 -26.22 -1.98
C VAL A 3 15.84 -27.24 -0.85
N ARG A 4 16.18 -28.49 -1.19
CA ARG A 4 16.45 -29.57 -0.21
C ARG A 4 17.64 -29.24 0.72
N GLU A 5 18.59 -28.47 0.25
CA GLU A 5 19.76 -28.00 1.03
C GLU A 5 19.45 -26.71 1.83
N GLY A 6 18.22 -26.19 1.74
CA GLY A 6 17.80 -24.97 2.44
C GLY A 6 18.52 -23.71 1.97
N LEU A 7 19.10 -23.73 0.77
CA LEU A 7 19.80 -22.61 0.13
C LEU A 7 18.90 -21.79 -0.80
N ALA A 8 17.68 -22.26 -1.06
CA ALA A 8 16.68 -21.58 -1.87
C ALA A 8 15.27 -21.80 -1.30
N ARG A 9 14.43 -20.76 -1.36
CA ARG A 9 12.97 -20.88 -1.18
C ARG A 9 12.35 -21.30 -2.52
N ALA A 10 11.33 -22.14 -2.50
CA ALA A 10 10.48 -22.47 -3.64
C ALA A 10 9.38 -21.41 -3.81
N PHE A 11 9.80 -20.15 -3.89
CA PHE A 11 8.94 -19.03 -4.22
C PHE A 11 9.19 -18.58 -5.66
N GLY A 12 8.15 -18.55 -6.50
CA GLY A 12 8.22 -17.99 -7.86
C GLY A 12 7.73 -18.89 -9.00
N LEU A 13 8.11 -18.50 -10.22
CA LEU A 13 7.65 -19.13 -11.48
C LEU A 13 8.45 -20.41 -11.78
N ALA A 14 7.85 -21.57 -11.49
CA ALA A 14 8.39 -22.86 -11.93
C ALA A 14 8.37 -22.97 -13.47
N ARG A 15 9.54 -23.16 -14.08
CA ARG A 15 9.66 -23.46 -15.51
C ARG A 15 9.48 -24.97 -15.70
N ALA A 16 8.45 -25.37 -16.44
CA ALA A 16 8.24 -26.78 -16.78
C ALA A 16 9.47 -27.31 -17.54
N ARG A 17 10.13 -28.32 -16.99
CA ARG A 17 11.21 -29.03 -17.67
C ARG A 17 10.78 -30.48 -17.87
N ARG A 18 10.85 -30.90 -19.14
CA ARG A 18 10.31 -32.13 -19.75
C ARG A 18 8.81 -32.13 -20.00
N VAL A 19 8.47 -32.64 -21.18
CA VAL A 19 7.12 -32.97 -21.63
C VAL A 19 6.53 -33.96 -20.63
N GLY A 20 5.42 -33.59 -19.99
CA GLY A 20 4.64 -34.47 -19.10
C GLY A 20 4.68 -34.14 -17.61
N VAL A 21 5.57 -33.25 -17.13
CA VAL A 21 5.52 -32.82 -15.72
C VAL A 21 4.60 -31.60 -15.60
N ASN A 22 3.48 -31.77 -14.90
CA ASN A 22 2.56 -30.66 -14.61
C ASN A 22 3.31 -29.62 -13.75
N ARG A 23 3.19 -28.35 -14.14
CA ARG A 23 3.81 -27.21 -13.44
C ARG A 23 3.37 -27.17 -11.97
N GLU A 24 2.12 -27.51 -11.72
CA GLU A 24 1.51 -27.49 -10.38
C GLU A 24 2.11 -28.58 -9.50
N GLU A 25 2.15 -29.83 -9.98
CA GLU A 25 2.76 -30.97 -9.28
C GLU A 25 4.24 -30.72 -8.93
N TYR A 26 4.99 -30.09 -9.82
CA TYR A 26 6.38 -29.72 -9.54
C TYR A 26 6.51 -28.64 -8.47
N ARG A 27 5.58 -27.69 -8.40
CA ARG A 27 5.53 -26.68 -7.35
C ARG A 27 5.23 -27.32 -6.00
N ASP A 28 4.24 -28.21 -5.96
CA ASP A 28 3.82 -28.87 -4.72
C ASP A 28 4.96 -29.70 -4.13
N ARG A 29 5.65 -30.48 -4.98
CA ARG A 29 6.84 -31.24 -4.57
C ARG A 29 7.97 -30.35 -4.01
N LEU A 30 8.20 -29.18 -4.62
CA LEU A 30 9.20 -28.25 -4.09
C LEU A 30 8.76 -27.66 -2.73
N GLY A 31 7.46 -27.45 -2.52
CA GLY A 31 6.88 -27.07 -1.23
C GLY A 31 7.11 -28.14 -0.14
N ASP A 32 6.93 -29.42 -0.49
CA ASP A 32 7.21 -30.52 0.43
C ASP A 32 8.71 -30.59 0.79
N GLU A 33 9.60 -30.38 -0.18
CA GLU A 33 11.05 -30.34 0.04
C GLU A 33 11.47 -29.14 0.91
N GLU A 34 10.84 -27.98 0.76
CA GLU A 34 11.03 -26.83 1.64
C GLU A 34 10.58 -27.10 3.07
N LEU A 35 9.39 -27.68 3.26
CA LEU A 35 8.86 -28.01 4.59
C LEU A 35 9.79 -28.99 5.31
N ALA A 36 10.30 -29.98 4.59
CA ALA A 36 11.29 -30.92 5.11
C ALA A 36 12.63 -30.23 5.45
N ALA A 37 13.12 -29.28 4.63
CA ALA A 37 14.35 -28.54 4.90
C ALA A 37 14.22 -27.58 6.09
N ALA A 38 13.07 -26.92 6.22
CA ALA A 38 12.71 -26.06 7.35
C ALA A 38 12.66 -26.87 8.66
N SER A 39 11.95 -28.01 8.65
CA SER A 39 11.87 -28.91 9.81
C SER A 39 13.26 -29.43 10.24
N ARG A 40 14.13 -29.73 9.27
CA ARG A 40 15.51 -30.19 9.52
C ARG A 40 16.49 -29.05 9.83
N ARG A 41 16.07 -27.78 9.80
CA ARG A 41 16.91 -26.59 10.01
C ARG A 41 18.20 -26.61 9.17
N VAL A 42 18.10 -26.96 7.89
CA VAL A 42 19.25 -27.05 6.97
C VAL A 42 19.46 -25.72 6.24
N GLY A 43 20.71 -25.31 6.04
CA GLY A 43 21.04 -24.10 5.28
C GLY A 43 20.58 -22.81 5.96
N VAL A 44 19.92 -21.94 5.22
CA VAL A 44 19.44 -20.62 5.71
C VAL A 44 18.41 -20.78 6.83
N TRP A 45 17.65 -21.89 6.85
CA TRP A 45 16.69 -22.23 7.90
C TRP A 45 17.31 -22.48 9.28
N LYS A 46 18.63 -22.76 9.34
CA LYS A 46 19.38 -22.85 10.60
C LYS A 46 19.54 -21.48 11.28
N LEU A 47 19.65 -20.43 10.47
CA LEU A 47 19.93 -19.07 10.92
C LEU A 47 18.64 -18.26 11.18
N THR A 48 17.48 -18.78 10.77
CA THR A 48 16.19 -18.14 11.04
C THR A 48 15.83 -18.30 12.51
N ASP A 49 15.55 -17.20 13.19
CA ASP A 49 14.91 -17.23 14.49
C ASP A 49 13.42 -17.54 14.29
N TRP A 50 13.04 -18.76 14.65
CA TRP A 50 11.68 -19.25 14.45
C TRP A 50 10.71 -18.73 15.51
N GLU A 51 11.20 -18.19 16.63
CA GLU A 51 10.37 -17.62 17.69
C GLU A 51 9.88 -16.22 17.31
N THR A 52 10.73 -15.42 16.64
CA THR A 52 10.38 -14.05 16.23
C THR A 52 9.67 -13.99 14.88
N LEU A 53 9.90 -14.96 14.00
CA LEU A 53 9.36 -15.02 12.64
C LEU A 53 7.83 -14.82 12.53
N PRO A 54 6.97 -15.41 13.39
CA PRO A 54 5.53 -15.18 13.32
C PRO A 54 5.15 -13.72 13.51
N GLU A 55 5.86 -13.01 14.40
CA GLU A 55 5.59 -11.61 14.73
C GLU A 55 6.12 -10.69 13.65
N GLU A 56 7.36 -10.92 13.17
CA GLU A 56 7.94 -10.19 12.03
C GLU A 56 7.03 -10.28 10.80
N ARG A 57 6.54 -11.49 10.46
CA ARG A 57 5.60 -11.68 9.35
C ARG A 57 4.21 -11.09 9.60
N ARG A 58 3.82 -10.89 10.86
CA ARG A 58 2.57 -10.20 11.19
C ARG A 58 2.73 -8.70 10.90
N VAL A 59 3.85 -8.12 11.30
CA VAL A 59 4.22 -6.72 11.06
C VAL A 59 4.38 -6.45 9.56
N GLU A 60 5.06 -7.32 8.82
CA GLU A 60 5.20 -7.19 7.36
C GLU A 60 3.85 -7.17 6.65
N ARG A 61 2.97 -8.15 6.93
CA ARG A 61 1.62 -8.20 6.33
C ARG A 61 0.79 -6.98 6.69
N ALA A 62 0.88 -6.50 7.93
CA ALA A 62 0.19 -5.29 8.35
C ALA A 62 0.67 -4.06 7.56
N ARG A 63 1.99 -3.91 7.37
CA ARG A 63 2.56 -2.83 6.55
C ARG A 63 2.16 -2.93 5.08
N GLU A 64 2.21 -4.13 4.50
CA GLU A 64 1.78 -4.37 3.11
C GLU A 64 0.27 -4.09 2.93
N GLU A 65 -0.55 -4.45 3.92
CA GLU A 65 -1.98 -4.16 3.92
C GLU A 65 -2.23 -2.65 4.03
N GLU A 66 -1.53 -1.94 4.93
CA GLU A 66 -1.58 -0.47 5.02
C GLU A 66 -1.18 0.19 3.70
N GLU A 67 -0.07 -0.23 3.10
CA GLU A 67 0.40 0.29 1.80
C GLU A 67 -0.62 0.01 0.69
N ARG A 68 -1.20 -1.19 0.67
CA ARG A 68 -2.26 -1.55 -0.27
C ARG A 68 -3.49 -0.66 -0.10
N LEU A 69 -3.95 -0.44 1.13
CA LEU A 69 -5.08 0.44 1.44
C LEU A 69 -4.80 1.90 1.03
N GLN A 70 -3.56 2.36 1.20
CA GLN A 70 -3.13 3.67 0.70
C GLN A 70 -3.09 3.75 -0.83
N ALA A 71 -2.72 2.67 -1.51
CA ALA A 71 -2.69 2.57 -2.96
C ALA A 71 -4.08 2.40 -3.59
N LEU A 72 -5.11 2.04 -2.82
CA LEU A 72 -6.48 1.98 -3.32
C LEU A 72 -6.92 3.37 -3.85
N PRO A 73 -7.72 3.40 -4.92
CA PRO A 73 -8.28 4.64 -5.43
C PRO A 73 -9.14 5.31 -4.35
N LEU A 74 -9.03 6.64 -4.24
CA LEU A 74 -9.89 7.41 -3.34
C LEU A 74 -11.36 7.22 -3.72
N GLU A 75 -12.20 6.98 -2.72
CA GLU A 75 -13.65 7.02 -2.89
C GLU A 75 -14.14 8.47 -2.99
N ARG A 76 -15.28 8.67 -3.67
CA ARG A 76 -15.93 9.98 -3.72
C ARG A 76 -16.35 10.39 -2.33
N ALA A 77 -16.28 11.69 -2.03
CA ALA A 77 -16.64 12.24 -0.73
C ALA A 77 -15.90 11.56 0.44
N SER A 78 -14.56 11.44 0.36
CA SER A 78 -13.74 10.81 1.40
C SER A 78 -12.78 11.76 2.11
N VAL A 79 -12.40 12.88 1.49
CA VAL A 79 -11.33 13.76 2.01
C VAL A 79 -11.90 15.10 2.47
N ASN A 80 -11.69 15.45 3.73
CA ASN A 80 -12.08 16.77 4.25
C ASN A 80 -10.85 17.70 4.29
N PRO A 81 -10.79 18.78 3.49
CA PRO A 81 -9.61 19.63 3.43
C PRO A 81 -9.29 20.33 4.77
N ASN A 82 -10.29 20.54 5.63
CA ASN A 82 -10.10 21.17 6.93
C ASN A 82 -9.44 20.24 7.96
N THR A 83 -9.63 18.92 7.86
CA THR A 83 -9.13 17.94 8.84
C THR A 83 -8.11 16.96 8.27
N ALA A 84 -8.01 16.83 6.95
CA ALA A 84 -7.16 15.86 6.28
C ALA A 84 -5.67 16.12 6.58
N SER A 85 -4.92 15.04 6.66
CA SER A 85 -3.47 15.07 6.73
C SER A 85 -2.84 15.45 5.38
N LYS A 86 -1.56 15.85 5.40
CA LYS A 86 -0.78 16.15 4.18
C LYS A 86 -0.82 14.97 3.19
N PHE A 87 -0.69 13.74 3.69
CA PHE A 87 -0.70 12.53 2.86
C PHE A 87 -2.06 12.28 2.21
N GLU A 88 -3.17 12.46 2.93
CA GLU A 88 -4.51 12.32 2.37
C GLU A 88 -4.81 13.36 1.30
N LEU A 89 -4.34 14.60 1.47
CA LEU A 89 -4.45 15.64 0.45
C LEU A 89 -3.63 15.30 -0.80
N MET A 90 -2.44 14.72 -0.65
CA MET A 90 -1.60 14.30 -1.78
C MET A 90 -2.20 13.15 -2.59
N ARG A 91 -3.16 12.39 -2.04
CA ARG A 91 -3.89 11.36 -2.80
C ARG A 91 -4.87 11.97 -3.81
N LEU A 92 -5.22 13.26 -3.66
CA LEU A 92 -6.15 13.93 -4.57
C LEU A 92 -5.54 14.14 -5.95
N PRO A 93 -6.32 13.98 -7.04
CA PRO A 93 -5.81 14.08 -8.40
C PRO A 93 -5.32 15.50 -8.70
N GLY A 94 -4.02 15.65 -8.97
CA GLY A 94 -3.40 16.93 -9.27
C GLY A 94 -2.97 17.74 -8.04
N VAL A 95 -3.01 17.16 -6.83
CA VAL A 95 -2.46 17.75 -5.60
C VAL A 95 -1.13 17.06 -5.30
N GLY A 96 -0.03 17.78 -5.51
CA GLY A 96 1.29 17.34 -5.07
C GLY A 96 1.63 17.82 -3.65
N GLU A 97 2.83 17.51 -3.19
CA GLU A 97 3.33 17.88 -1.86
C GLU A 97 3.21 19.38 -1.57
N VAL A 98 3.60 20.23 -2.55
CA VAL A 98 3.55 21.69 -2.43
C VAL A 98 2.11 22.19 -2.28
N LEU A 99 1.18 21.63 -3.06
CA LEU A 99 -0.24 22.03 -2.99
C LEU A 99 -0.87 21.56 -1.68
N ALA A 100 -0.56 20.35 -1.22
CA ALA A 100 -1.04 19.83 0.06
C ALA A 100 -0.59 20.72 1.23
N MET A 101 0.67 21.16 1.25
CA MET A 101 1.16 22.09 2.27
C MET A 101 0.43 23.43 2.22
N ARG A 102 0.24 24.01 1.03
CA ARG A 102 -0.51 25.26 0.88
C ARG A 102 -1.96 25.14 1.33
N ILE A 103 -2.62 24.00 1.10
CA ILE A 103 -3.98 23.76 1.59
C ILE A 103 -4.00 23.78 3.12
N ILE A 104 -2.99 23.18 3.77
CA ILE A 104 -2.84 23.15 5.23
C ILE A 104 -2.55 24.55 5.79
N GLU A 105 -1.65 25.31 5.18
CA GLU A 105 -1.37 26.70 5.57
C GLU A 105 -2.64 27.56 5.43
N THR A 106 -3.33 27.44 4.30
CA THR A 106 -4.53 28.24 4.03
C THR A 106 -5.68 27.92 5.00
N ARG A 107 -5.81 26.68 5.49
CA ARG A 107 -6.86 26.35 6.49
C ARG A 107 -6.58 26.86 7.89
N GLU A 108 -5.35 27.24 8.21
CA GLU A 108 -5.04 27.92 9.47
C GLU A 108 -5.62 29.34 9.49
N GLU A 109 -5.70 29.98 8.31
CA GLU A 109 -6.27 31.31 8.14
C GLU A 109 -7.75 31.29 7.74
N TRP A 110 -8.19 30.27 6.98
CA TRP A 110 -9.52 30.25 6.37
C TRP A 110 -10.11 28.83 6.24
N THR A 111 -11.29 28.60 6.80
CA THR A 111 -12.01 27.33 6.68
C THR A 111 -12.62 27.16 5.29
N TYR A 112 -12.43 26.00 4.66
CA TYR A 112 -13.09 25.68 3.40
C TYR A 112 -14.53 25.22 3.66
N GLU A 113 -15.50 25.86 3.01
CA GLU A 113 -16.92 25.45 3.06
C GLU A 113 -17.42 24.90 1.72
N ALA A 114 -16.78 25.30 0.62
CA ALA A 114 -17.15 24.90 -0.72
C ALA A 114 -15.93 24.47 -1.55
N PRO A 115 -16.14 23.63 -2.60
CA PRO A 115 -15.08 23.29 -3.55
C PRO A 115 -14.46 24.52 -4.23
N MET A 116 -15.23 25.60 -4.37
CA MET A 116 -14.75 26.86 -4.96
C MET A 116 -13.75 27.60 -4.07
N ASP A 117 -13.77 27.38 -2.75
CA ASP A 117 -12.84 28.05 -1.83
C ASP A 117 -11.39 27.58 -2.05
N LEU A 118 -11.20 26.38 -2.61
CA LEU A 118 -9.88 25.90 -3.02
C LEU A 118 -9.23 26.73 -4.12
N LEU A 119 -9.98 27.55 -4.87
CA LEU A 119 -9.42 28.48 -5.85
C LEU A 119 -8.59 29.58 -5.20
N ARG A 120 -8.75 29.81 -3.89
CA ARG A 120 -7.93 30.76 -3.13
C ARG A 120 -6.52 30.24 -2.89
N VAL A 121 -6.34 28.92 -2.90
CA VAL A 121 -5.04 28.29 -2.71
C VAL A 121 -4.17 28.53 -3.95
N VAL A 122 -3.02 29.17 -3.74
CA VAL A 122 -2.08 29.49 -4.82
C VAL A 122 -1.63 28.21 -5.52
N GLY A 123 -1.92 28.11 -6.82
CA GLY A 123 -1.57 26.95 -7.65
C GLY A 123 -2.72 25.97 -7.90
N ILE A 124 -3.87 26.14 -7.24
CA ILE A 124 -5.10 25.40 -7.59
C ILE A 124 -5.91 26.20 -8.60
N GLY A 125 -5.90 25.75 -9.86
CA GLY A 125 -6.76 26.31 -10.90
C GLY A 125 -8.14 25.66 -10.96
N LYS A 126 -9.06 26.26 -11.72
CA LYS A 126 -10.44 25.74 -11.95
C LYS A 126 -10.46 24.27 -12.37
N ARG A 127 -9.58 23.87 -13.29
CA ARG A 127 -9.48 22.48 -13.77
C ARG A 127 -9.11 21.49 -12.65
N THR A 128 -8.23 21.91 -11.74
CA THR A 128 -7.78 21.08 -10.62
C THR A 128 -8.89 21.00 -9.57
N ALA A 129 -9.51 22.14 -9.23
CA ALA A 129 -10.67 22.19 -8.33
C ALA A 129 -11.84 21.31 -8.82
N GLU A 130 -12.18 21.35 -10.11
CA GLU A 130 -13.23 20.51 -10.71
C GLU A 130 -12.94 19.01 -10.59
N LYS A 131 -11.69 18.59 -10.80
CA LYS A 131 -11.27 17.18 -10.66
C LYS A 131 -11.32 16.69 -9.22
N ILE A 132 -11.04 17.59 -8.27
CA ILE A 132 -10.95 17.26 -6.85
C ILE A 132 -12.31 17.36 -6.16
N SER A 133 -13.20 18.23 -6.64
CA SER A 133 -14.56 18.45 -6.12
C SER A 133 -15.34 17.18 -5.76
N PRO A 134 -15.36 16.09 -6.55
CA PRO A 134 -16.11 14.88 -6.19
C PRO A 134 -15.51 14.06 -5.04
N TYR A 135 -14.26 14.31 -4.65
CA TYR A 135 -13.56 13.60 -3.58
C TYR A 135 -13.65 14.33 -2.24
N LEU A 136 -14.06 15.61 -2.26
CA LEU A 136 -14.08 16.47 -1.09
C LEU A 136 -15.38 16.35 -0.30
N VAL A 137 -15.24 16.42 1.02
CA VAL A 137 -16.36 16.57 1.96
C VAL A 137 -16.10 17.78 2.83
N PHE A 138 -17.13 18.58 3.03
CA PHE A 138 -17.13 19.68 3.98
C PHE A 138 -18.00 19.25 5.17
N GLY A 139 -17.50 19.46 6.39
CA GLY A 139 -18.28 19.22 7.60
C GLY A 139 -19.54 20.08 7.62
N GLU A 140 -20.58 19.62 8.32
CA GLU A 140 -21.89 20.28 8.34
C GLU A 140 -21.78 21.79 8.60
N LYS A 141 -22.44 22.59 7.75
CA LYS A 141 -22.71 23.99 8.05
C LYS A 141 -23.47 24.04 9.37
N LYS A 142 -22.84 24.54 10.44
CA LYS A 142 -23.58 25.01 11.61
C LYS A 142 -24.51 26.14 11.13
N ARG A 143 -25.79 25.81 10.99
CA ARG A 143 -26.88 26.78 10.82
C ARG A 143 -27.14 27.53 12.12
#